data_AF-A0A841HRB0-F1
#
_entry.id   AF-A0A841HRB0-F1
#
_cell.length_a   1.000
_cell.length_b   1.000
_cell.length_c   1.000
_cell.angle_alpha   90.00
_cell.angle_beta   90.00
_cell.angle_gamma   90.00
#
_symmetry.space_group_name_H-M   'P 1'
#
loop_
_entity.id
_entity.type
_entity.pdbx_description
1 polymer ?
#
loop_
_entity_poly.entity_id
_entity_poly.type
_entity_poly.pdbx_seq_one_letter_code
_entity_poly.pdbx_strand_id
1 'polypeptide(L)'
;MSADPFQVQFHPKLGVVIYDPVAQMGLAKEQMRLFKVGSMTATTFMRAIVSKDLAQCPDAQTAEYVEAVDSYRTARGGRRKPYCEHCRRHFGSVDFAVCKDCSAIRCTCGTCSCSSSARRRKAA
;
A
#
# COMPACT_ATOMS: atom_id res chain seq x y z
N MET A 1 -12.04 19.10 3.83
CA MET A 1 -11.41 17.84 4.28
C MET A 1 -11.80 16.78 3.26
N SER A 2 -10.84 16.26 2.49
CA SER A 2 -11.14 15.19 1.52
C SER A 2 -11.57 13.96 2.31
N ALA A 3 -12.73 13.38 1.99
CA ALA A 3 -13.11 12.08 2.53
C ALA A 3 -11.97 11.09 2.25
N ASP A 4 -11.56 10.33 3.26
CA ASP A 4 -10.52 9.31 3.12
C ASP A 4 -11.01 8.27 2.09
N PRO A 5 -10.39 8.16 0.90
CA PRO A 5 -10.82 7.19 -0.10
C PRO A 5 -10.43 5.76 0.28
N PHE A 6 -9.64 5.58 1.34
CA PHE A 6 -9.17 4.28 1.79
C PHE A 6 -10.21 3.60 2.68
N GLN A 7 -10.54 2.35 2.36
CA GLN A 7 -11.42 1.54 3.20
C GLN A 7 -10.56 0.61 4.06
N VAL A 8 -10.59 0.82 5.37
CA VAL A 8 -9.91 -0.04 6.35
C VAL A 8 -10.87 -1.16 6.76
N GLN A 9 -10.44 -2.40 6.54
CA GLN A 9 -11.24 -3.60 6.74
C GLN A 9 -10.44 -4.63 7.50
N PHE A 10 -11.12 -5.60 8.08
CA PHE A 10 -10.50 -6.75 8.72
C PHE A 10 -10.77 -8.01 7.90
N HIS A 11 -9.75 -8.87 7.81
CA HIS A 11 -9.87 -10.21 7.26
C HIS A 11 -9.23 -11.21 8.24
N PRO A 12 -9.91 -12.32 8.61
CA PRO A 12 -9.47 -13.22 9.69
C PRO A 12 -8.06 -13.81 9.50
N LYS A 13 -7.65 -14.04 8.24
CA LYS A 13 -6.29 -14.55 7.93
C LYS A 13 -5.25 -13.48 7.59
N LEU A 14 -5.68 -12.28 7.19
CA LEU A 14 -4.77 -11.23 6.71
C LEU A 14 -4.59 -10.12 7.74
N GLY A 15 -5.42 -10.09 8.78
CA GLY A 15 -5.50 -9.01 9.75
C GLY A 15 -6.18 -7.77 9.17
N VAL A 16 -5.75 -6.61 9.65
CA VAL A 16 -6.19 -5.32 9.12
C VAL A 16 -5.62 -5.10 7.71
N VAL A 17 -6.51 -4.79 6.78
CA VAL A 17 -6.20 -4.52 5.37
C VAL A 17 -6.78 -3.19 4.93
N ILE A 18 -6.14 -2.57 3.95
CA ILE A 18 -6.61 -1.34 3.32
C ILE A 18 -6.92 -1.62 1.87
N TYR A 19 -8.16 -1.32 1.47
CA TYR A 19 -8.55 -1.20 0.08
C TYR A 19 -8.30 0.25 -0.40
N ASP A 20 -7.48 0.37 -1.44
CA ASP A 20 -7.15 1.64 -2.09
C ASP A 20 -7.60 1.58 -3.56
N PRO A 21 -8.57 2.43 -3.98
CA PRO A 21 -9.08 2.44 -5.34
C PRO A 21 -8.00 2.64 -6.42
N VAL A 22 -7.01 3.49 -6.16
CA VAL A 22 -5.92 3.76 -7.11
C VAL A 22 -4.95 2.58 -7.18
N ALA A 23 -4.85 1.77 -6.12
CA ALA A 23 -4.07 0.53 -6.12
C ALA A 23 -4.73 -0.63 -6.87
N GLN A 24 -5.92 -0.44 -7.45
CA GLN A 24 -6.60 -1.48 -8.25
C GLN A 24 -6.33 -1.36 -9.75
N MET A 25 -5.53 -0.39 -10.17
CA MET A 25 -5.34 -0.10 -11.58
C MET A 25 -4.70 -1.28 -12.32
N GLY A 26 -5.23 -1.62 -13.49
CA GLY A 26 -4.70 -2.70 -14.34
C GLY A 26 -4.96 -4.12 -13.81
N LEU A 27 -5.76 -4.28 -12.75
CA LEU A 27 -6.20 -5.60 -12.31
C LEU A 27 -7.38 -6.09 -13.16
N ALA A 28 -7.43 -7.41 -13.36
CA ALA A 28 -8.62 -8.06 -13.90
C ALA A 28 -9.79 -7.94 -12.90
N LYS A 29 -11.04 -8.08 -13.36
CA LYS A 29 -12.24 -7.92 -12.50
C LYS A 29 -12.26 -8.92 -11.35
N GLU A 30 -11.69 -10.09 -11.59
CA GLU A 30 -11.57 -11.22 -10.68
C GLU A 30 -10.46 -11.01 -9.63
N GLN A 31 -9.65 -9.96 -9.78
CA GLN A 31 -8.55 -9.63 -8.90
C GLN A 31 -8.88 -8.42 -8.01
N MET A 32 -8.17 -8.35 -6.89
CA MET A 32 -8.22 -7.24 -5.95
C MET A 32 -6.87 -7.14 -5.25
N ARG A 33 -6.33 -5.92 -5.13
CA ARG A 33 -5.11 -5.67 -4.36
C ARG A 33 -5.47 -5.07 -3.01
N LEU A 34 -4.98 -5.71 -1.95
CA LEU A 34 -5.16 -5.25 -0.58
C LEU A 34 -3.81 -4.93 0.04
N PHE A 35 -3.73 -3.84 0.78
CA PHE A 35 -2.56 -3.52 1.59
C PHE A 35 -2.71 -4.14 2.97
N LYS A 36 -1.86 -5.11 3.31
CA LYS A 36 -1.83 -5.75 4.63
C LYS A 36 -1.05 -4.87 5.59
N VAL A 37 -1.73 -4.37 6.61
CA VAL A 37 -1.14 -3.40 7.55
C VAL A 37 -0.04 -4.05 8.39
N GLY A 38 -0.27 -5.27 8.90
CA GLY A 38 0.72 -5.98 9.73
C GLY A 38 2.07 -6.26 9.02
N SER A 39 2.06 -6.46 7.70
CA SER A 39 3.30 -6.68 6.92
C SER A 39 3.74 -5.45 6.11
N MET A 40 3.00 -4.35 6.15
CA MET A 40 3.24 -3.12 5.38
C MET A 40 3.43 -3.36 3.87
N THR A 41 2.62 -4.26 3.29
CA THR A 41 2.74 -4.69 1.88
C THR A 41 1.39 -4.76 1.18
N ALA A 42 1.32 -4.27 -0.06
CA ALA A 42 0.24 -4.54 -0.99
C ALA A 42 0.45 -5.89 -1.69
N THR A 43 -0.62 -6.69 -1.77
CA THR A 43 -0.63 -7.99 -2.45
C THR A 43 -1.89 -8.14 -3.27
N THR A 44 -1.77 -8.70 -4.47
CA THR A 44 -2.90 -9.01 -5.34
C THR A 44 -3.49 -10.38 -4.99
N PHE A 45 -4.82 -10.46 -4.89
CA PHE A 45 -5.58 -11.66 -4.55
C PHE A 45 -6.69 -11.90 -5.58
N MET A 46 -7.21 -13.14 -5.61
CA MET A 46 -8.49 -13.42 -6.26
C MET A 46 -9.64 -12.88 -5.40
N ARG A 47 -10.43 -11.97 -5.97
CA ARG A 47 -11.55 -11.28 -5.32
C ARG A 47 -12.52 -12.27 -4.68
N ALA A 48 -12.91 -13.33 -5.40
CA ALA A 48 -13.85 -14.34 -4.91
C ALA A 48 -13.35 -15.07 -3.64
N ILE A 49 -12.05 -15.13 -3.42
CA ILE A 49 -11.46 -15.78 -2.24
C ILE A 49 -11.51 -14.86 -1.03
N VAL A 50 -11.13 -13.59 -1.20
CA VAL A 50 -10.95 -12.66 -0.07
C VAL A 50 -12.21 -11.87 0.28
N SER A 51 -13.04 -11.52 -0.69
CA SER A 51 -14.13 -10.55 -0.46
C SER A 51 -15.23 -11.05 0.46
N LYS A 52 -15.44 -12.36 0.55
CA LYS A 52 -16.45 -12.97 1.44
C LYS A 52 -16.11 -12.84 2.92
N ASP A 53 -14.83 -12.67 3.24
CA ASP A 53 -14.31 -12.65 4.62
C ASP A 53 -13.85 -11.25 5.04
N LEU A 54 -14.10 -10.22 4.20
CA LEU A 54 -13.84 -8.82 4.53
C LEU A 54 -14.98 -8.25 5.37
N ALA A 55 -14.65 -7.80 6.58
CA ALA A 55 -15.57 -7.15 7.49
C ALA A 55 -15.11 -5.72 7.80
N GLN A 56 -16.03 -4.90 8.31
CA GLN A 56 -15.67 -3.62 8.90
C GLN A 56 -14.70 -3.84 10.05
N CYS A 57 -13.60 -3.09 10.07
CA CYS A 57 -12.58 -3.23 11.11
C CYS A 57 -13.13 -2.71 12.45
N PRO A 58 -13.12 -3.52 13.53
CA PRO A 58 -13.53 -3.05 14.85
C PRO A 58 -12.63 -1.90 15.33
N ASP A 59 -13.21 -0.90 15.98
CA ASP A 59 -12.48 0.32 16.42
C ASP A 59 -11.25 0.01 17.28
N ALA A 60 -11.34 -1.01 18.14
CA ALA A 60 -10.22 -1.45 19.00
C ALA A 60 -9.02 -1.99 18.20
N GLN A 61 -9.26 -2.74 17.12
CA GLN A 61 -8.18 -3.20 16.25
C GLN A 61 -7.65 -2.07 15.39
N THR A 62 -8.53 -1.19 14.90
CA THR A 62 -8.11 0.01 14.18
C THR A 62 -7.17 0.86 15.03
N ALA A 63 -7.45 1.01 16.34
CA ALA A 63 -6.62 1.73 17.30
C ALA A 63 -5.19 1.18 17.42
N GLU A 64 -5.03 -0.14 17.45
CA GLU A 64 -3.71 -0.81 17.51
C GLU A 64 -2.85 -0.51 16.27
N TYR A 65 -3.49 -0.34 15.11
CA TYR A 65 -2.81 -0.15 13.83
C TYR A 65 -2.82 1.30 13.33
N VAL A 66 -3.22 2.29 14.14
CA VAL A 66 -3.33 3.71 13.72
C VAL A 66 -2.06 4.21 13.07
N GLU A 67 -0.90 4.02 13.71
CA GLU A 67 0.38 4.51 13.17
C GLU A 67 0.73 3.88 11.82
N ALA A 68 0.42 2.59 11.64
CA ALA A 68 0.71 1.87 10.40
C ALA A 68 -0.25 2.28 9.28
N VAL A 69 -1.53 2.51 9.59
CA VAL A 69 -2.52 3.06 8.66
C VAL A 69 -2.13 4.49 8.26
N ASP A 70 -1.70 5.32 9.21
CA ASP A 70 -1.26 6.70 8.93
C ASP A 70 0.06 6.75 8.16
N SER A 71 0.95 5.79 8.39
CA SER A 71 2.15 5.59 7.57
C SER A 71 1.77 5.28 6.12
N TYR A 72 0.81 4.38 5.89
CA TYR A 72 0.29 4.11 4.55
C TYR A 72 -0.32 5.36 3.89
N ARG A 73 -1.18 6.08 4.61
CA ARG A 73 -1.82 7.32 4.14
C ARG A 73 -0.78 8.36 3.74
N THR A 74 0.21 8.59 4.60
CA THR A 74 1.33 9.50 4.35
C THR A 74 2.12 9.06 3.11
N ALA A 75 2.43 7.77 2.98
CA ALA A 75 3.17 7.24 1.84
C ALA A 75 2.43 7.39 0.50
N ARG A 76 1.09 7.36 0.53
CA ARG A 76 0.24 7.59 -0.65
C ARG A 76 0.05 9.08 -0.95
N GLY A 77 -0.27 9.88 0.06
CA GLY A 77 -0.55 11.31 -0.09
C GLY A 77 0.69 12.18 -0.31
N GLY A 78 1.82 11.85 0.32
CA GLY A 78 3.08 12.60 0.18
C GLY A 78 3.78 12.41 -1.16
N ARG A 79 3.17 11.67 -2.09
CA ARG A 79 3.85 11.23 -3.31
C ARG A 79 3.61 12.19 -4.47
N ARG A 80 4.70 12.78 -4.98
CA ARG A 80 4.65 13.70 -6.14
C ARG A 80 4.45 13.00 -7.49
N LYS A 81 4.96 11.77 -7.64
CA LYS A 81 4.90 10.99 -8.89
C LYS A 81 4.19 9.66 -8.66
N PRO A 82 3.28 9.25 -9.56
CA PRO A 82 2.49 8.03 -9.36
C PRO A 82 3.20 6.75 -9.82
N TYR A 83 4.44 6.85 -10.32
CA TYR A 83 5.25 5.75 -10.85
C TYR A 83 6.64 5.68 -10.21
N CYS A 84 7.26 4.50 -10.26
CA CYS A 84 8.63 4.31 -9.84
C CYS A 84 9.60 5.03 -10.80
N GLU A 85 10.51 5.85 -10.28
CA GLU A 85 11.48 6.55 -11.12
C GLU A 85 12.52 5.62 -11.75
N HIS A 86 12.71 4.41 -11.20
CA HIS A 86 13.67 3.44 -11.70
C HIS A 86 13.08 2.53 -12.77
N CYS A 87 12.04 1.74 -12.44
CA CYS A 87 11.45 0.78 -13.37
C CYS A 87 10.23 1.31 -14.14
N ARG A 88 9.86 2.59 -13.92
CA ARG A 88 8.73 3.29 -14.58
C ARG A 88 7.35 2.69 -14.38
N ARG A 89 7.21 1.60 -13.62
CA ARG A 89 5.92 1.00 -13.29
C ARG A 89 5.09 1.91 -12.38
N HIS A 90 3.79 2.00 -12.65
CA HIS A 90 2.87 2.77 -11.85
C HIS A 90 2.58 2.06 -10.52
N PHE A 91 2.63 2.78 -9.39
CA PHE A 91 2.44 2.17 -8.07
C PHE A 91 1.01 1.65 -7.84
N GLY A 92 0.05 2.20 -8.57
CA GLY A 92 -1.31 1.67 -8.61
C GLY A 92 -1.47 0.34 -9.37
N SER A 93 -0.47 -0.07 -10.16
CA SER A 93 -0.54 -1.24 -11.05
C SER A 93 0.23 -2.46 -10.57
N VAL A 94 1.05 -2.30 -9.53
CA VAL A 94 1.92 -3.35 -9.02
C VAL A 94 1.74 -3.53 -7.53
N ASP A 95 2.12 -4.70 -7.04
CA ASP A 95 2.35 -4.89 -5.61
C ASP A 95 3.52 -3.99 -5.16
N PHE A 96 3.49 -3.59 -3.89
CA PHE A 96 4.48 -2.67 -3.31
C PHE A 96 4.54 -2.83 -1.79
N ALA A 97 5.53 -2.22 -1.15
CA ALA A 97 5.60 -2.11 0.30
C ALA A 97 5.71 -0.66 0.74
N VAL A 98 5.50 -0.37 2.02
CA VAL A 98 5.92 0.90 2.63
C VAL A 98 7.29 0.66 3.28
N CYS A 99 8.25 1.53 2.97
CA CYS A 99 9.59 1.42 3.52
C CYS A 99 9.59 1.85 4.99
N LYS A 100 10.16 1.03 5.87
CA LYS A 100 10.26 1.33 7.31
C LYS A 100 11.19 2.52 7.61
N ASP A 101 12.21 2.74 6.77
CA ASP A 101 13.23 3.75 7.05
C ASP A 101 12.83 5.16 6.60
N CYS A 102 12.07 5.26 5.49
CA CYS A 102 11.71 6.56 4.91
C CYS A 102 10.21 6.79 4.76
N SER A 103 9.38 5.84 5.20
CA SER A 103 7.91 5.87 5.11
C SER A 103 7.35 6.10 3.70
N ALA A 104 8.20 6.00 2.66
CA ALA A 104 7.78 6.09 1.26
C ALA A 104 7.48 4.70 0.73
N ILE A 105 6.61 4.63 -0.29
CA ILE A 105 6.35 3.35 -0.94
C ILE A 105 7.59 2.85 -1.69
N ARG A 106 7.95 1.62 -1.38
CA ARG A 106 8.99 0.82 -1.99
C ARG A 106 8.39 0.00 -3.13
N CYS A 107 8.90 0.23 -4.34
CA CYS A 107 8.51 -0.55 -5.51
C CYS A 107 8.99 -2.01 -5.40
N THR A 108 8.40 -2.91 -6.17
CA THR A 108 8.86 -4.30 -6.34
C THR A 108 10.29 -4.42 -6.86
N CYS A 109 10.80 -3.41 -7.58
CA CYS A 109 12.22 -3.35 -7.95
C CYS A 109 13.15 -2.92 -6.78
N GLY A 110 12.60 -2.78 -5.57
CA GLY A 110 13.32 -2.39 -4.37
C GLY A 110 13.48 -0.88 -4.16
N THR A 111 13.14 -0.04 -5.14
CA THR A 111 13.35 1.41 -5.07
C THR A 111 12.35 2.12 -4.14
N CYS A 112 12.89 2.87 -3.18
CA CYS A 112 12.27 3.88 -2.31
C CYS A 112 13.03 5.22 -2.41
N SER A 113 12.51 6.28 -1.78
CA SER A 113 13.19 7.58 -1.61
C SER A 113 14.58 7.43 -1.00
N CYS A 114 14.74 6.55 0.00
CA CYS A 114 16.01 6.22 0.63
C CYS A 114 17.07 5.64 -0.34
N SER A 115 16.69 4.64 -1.12
CA SER A 115 17.57 3.95 -2.06
C SER A 115 17.91 4.77 -3.30
N SER A 116 17.00 5.66 -3.73
CA SER A 116 17.22 6.57 -4.85
C SER A 116 18.25 7.64 -4.47
N SER A 117 18.15 8.16 -3.24
CA SER A 117 19.07 9.17 -2.69
C SER A 117 20.50 8.63 -2.51
N ALA A 118 20.65 7.38 -2.09
CA ALA A 118 21.96 6.73 -1.97
C ALA A 118 22.67 6.58 -3.32
N ARG A 119 21.94 6.30 -4.42
CA ARG A 119 22.54 6.24 -5.77
C ARG A 119 22.94 7.62 -6.28
N ARG A 120 22.16 8.68 -6.00
CA ARG A 120 22.54 10.05 -6.40
C ARG A 120 23.83 10.54 -5.73
N ARG A 121 24.07 10.20 -4.47
CA ARG A 121 25.31 10.60 -3.76
C ARG A 121 26.58 9.90 -4.22
N LYS A 122 26.47 8.74 -4.90
CA LYS A 122 27.63 8.03 -5.47
C LYS A 122 28.00 8.49 -6.89
N ALA A 123 27.19 9.32 -7.50
CA ALA A 123 27.39 9.84 -8.86
C ALA A 123 27.83 11.32 -8.86
N ALA A 124 28.26 11.83 -7.71
CA ALA A 124 28.77 13.18 -7.51
C ALA A 124 30.22 13.10 -7.01
#